data_AF-A0A9E2LL88-F1
#
_entry.id   AF-A0A9E2LL88-F1
#
_cell.length_a   1.000
_cell.length_b   1.000
_cell.length_c   1.000
_cell.angle_alpha   90.00
_cell.angle_beta   90.00
_cell.angle_gamma   90.00
#
_symmetry.space_group_name_H-M   'P 1'
#
loop_
_entity.id
_entity.type
_entity.pdbx_description
1 polymer ?
#
loop_
_entity_poly.entity_id
_entity_poly.type
_entity_poly.pdbx_seq_one_letter_code
_entity_poly.pdbx_strand_id
1 'polypeptide(L)'
;MKGKDFYSDAHLVVAATRILEHRNSAPPSIDEVCRTISFSLEQGNFVCRKLSEMNIIDIVEGAFGTKLFIKNHLLLEDIPKGATDDNLEKELKKFQESKKDYTQKVKLFQSEQEKKRKDLFAELEKKLKKDLDEKQS
;
A
#
# COMPACT_ATOMS: atom_id res chain seq x y z
N MET A 1 -20.40 15.72 9.94
CA MET A 1 -20.67 14.54 9.09
C MET A 1 -20.53 13.31 9.98
N LYS A 2 -21.61 12.52 10.08
CA LYS A 2 -21.71 11.33 10.97
C LYS A 2 -20.61 10.32 10.66
N GLY A 3 -20.18 9.59 11.68
CA GLY A 3 -19.05 8.64 11.64
C GLY A 3 -19.06 7.77 10.39
N LYS A 4 -17.90 7.71 9.72
CA LYS A 4 -17.68 6.96 8.49
C LYS A 4 -17.70 5.47 8.81
N ASP A 5 -18.88 4.87 8.75
CA ASP A 5 -19.00 3.43 8.78
C ASP A 5 -18.54 2.83 7.44
N PHE A 6 -18.17 1.55 7.48
CA PHE A 6 -17.72 0.84 6.29
C PHE A 6 -18.79 0.82 5.19
N TYR A 7 -20.07 0.77 5.56
CA TYR A 7 -21.20 0.88 4.63
C TYR A 7 -21.13 2.16 3.79
N SER A 8 -20.99 3.32 4.43
CA SER A 8 -20.94 4.60 3.72
C SER A 8 -19.70 4.71 2.84
N ASP A 9 -18.55 4.28 3.34
CA ASP A 9 -17.28 4.28 2.58
C ASP A 9 -17.37 3.36 1.34
N ALA A 10 -17.99 2.18 1.49
CA ALA A 10 -18.23 1.23 0.42
C ALA A 10 -19.10 1.82 -0.70
N HIS A 11 -20.22 2.48 -0.33
CA HIS A 11 -21.07 3.17 -1.29
C HIS A 11 -20.34 4.30 -2.02
N LEU A 12 -19.50 5.06 -1.33
CA LEU A 12 -18.70 6.13 -1.94
C LEU A 12 -17.71 5.57 -2.97
N VAL A 13 -17.01 4.49 -2.64
CA VAL A 13 -16.06 3.83 -3.57
C VAL A 13 -16.77 3.35 -4.83
N VAL A 14 -17.92 2.68 -4.69
CA VAL A 14 -18.69 2.18 -5.85
C VAL A 14 -19.25 3.33 -6.68
N ALA A 15 -19.78 4.39 -6.04
CA ALA A 15 -20.28 5.56 -6.74
C ALA A 15 -19.18 6.28 -7.53
N ALA A 16 -18.02 6.51 -6.91
CA ALA A 16 -16.86 7.12 -7.57
C ALA A 16 -16.35 6.26 -8.73
N THR A 17 -16.34 4.94 -8.57
CA THR A 17 -15.96 4.01 -9.64
C THR A 17 -16.86 4.18 -10.86
N ARG A 18 -18.18 4.22 -10.68
CA ARG A 18 -19.15 4.45 -11.78
C ARG A 18 -18.95 5.79 -12.47
N ILE A 19 -18.73 6.85 -11.69
CA ILE A 19 -18.54 8.20 -12.23
C ILE A 19 -17.28 8.25 -13.09
N LEU A 20 -16.18 7.69 -12.60
CA LEU A 20 -14.90 7.69 -13.33
C LEU A 20 -14.96 6.79 -14.57
N GLU A 21 -15.60 5.62 -14.46
CA GLU A 21 -15.80 4.71 -15.60
C GLU A 21 -16.61 5.40 -16.70
N HIS A 22 -17.70 6.09 -16.35
CA HIS A 22 -18.49 6.86 -17.30
C HIS A 22 -17.69 8.01 -17.92
N ARG A 23 -16.96 8.79 -17.11
CA ARG A 23 -16.21 9.96 -17.57
C ARG A 23 -15.05 9.61 -18.48
N ASN A 24 -14.31 8.57 -18.13
CA ASN A 24 -13.06 8.21 -18.80
C ASN A 24 -13.26 7.09 -19.85
N SER A 25 -14.47 6.53 -19.95
CA SER A 25 -14.78 5.34 -20.77
C SER A 25 -13.82 4.17 -20.49
N ALA A 26 -13.32 4.08 -19.26
CA ALA A 26 -12.31 3.12 -18.84
C ALA A 26 -12.41 2.83 -17.34
N PRO A 27 -12.16 1.58 -16.91
CA PRO A 27 -12.12 1.23 -15.50
C PRO A 27 -11.09 2.10 -14.74
N PRO A 28 -11.47 2.67 -13.59
CA PRO A 28 -10.56 3.48 -12.81
C PRO A 28 -9.58 2.62 -11.99
N SER A 29 -8.46 3.22 -11.63
CA SER A 29 -7.54 2.70 -10.63
C SER A 29 -7.97 3.08 -9.21
N ILE A 30 -7.43 2.37 -8.21
CA ILE A 30 -7.67 2.68 -6.79
C ILE A 30 -7.23 4.12 -6.47
N ASP A 31 -6.11 4.56 -7.03
CA ASP A 31 -5.59 5.92 -6.82
C ASP A 31 -6.53 7.00 -7.37
N GLU A 32 -7.11 6.80 -8.56
CA GLU A 32 -8.09 7.73 -9.14
C GLU A 32 -9.37 7.81 -8.29
N VAL A 33 -9.85 6.67 -7.80
CA VAL A 33 -11.00 6.62 -6.89
C VAL A 33 -10.69 7.35 -5.59
N CYS A 34 -9.55 7.06 -4.96
CA CYS A 34 -9.14 7.70 -3.71
C CYS A 34 -9.05 9.22 -3.85
N ARG A 35 -8.45 9.72 -4.93
CA ARG A 35 -8.36 11.17 -5.20
C ARG A 35 -9.74 11.81 -5.36
N THR A 36 -10.69 11.10 -5.97
CA THR A 36 -12.04 11.62 -6.23
C THR A 36 -12.85 11.78 -4.95
N ILE A 37 -12.70 10.87 -3.99
CA ILE A 37 -13.44 10.89 -2.71
C ILE A 37 -12.61 11.39 -1.52
N SER A 38 -11.39 11.89 -1.78
CA SER A 38 -10.44 12.35 -0.76
C SER A 38 -10.12 11.29 0.30
N PHE A 39 -9.94 10.04 -0.12
CA PHE A 39 -9.45 8.95 0.74
C PHE A 39 -7.93 8.88 0.70
N SER A 40 -7.33 8.43 1.81
CA SER A 40 -5.94 7.99 1.76
C SER A 40 -5.83 6.72 0.91
N LEU A 41 -4.65 6.47 0.34
CA LEU A 41 -4.42 5.24 -0.43
C LEU A 41 -4.60 4.00 0.45
N GLU A 42 -4.20 4.04 1.72
CA GLU A 42 -4.36 2.94 2.66
C GLU A 42 -5.83 2.64 2.92
N GLN A 43 -6.63 3.68 3.19
CA GLN A 43 -8.08 3.54 3.40
C GLN A 43 -8.76 2.98 2.14
N GLY A 44 -8.44 3.52 0.96
CA GLY A 44 -9.03 3.05 -0.28
C GLY A 44 -8.64 1.61 -0.61
N ASN A 45 -7.38 1.23 -0.44
CA ASN A 45 -6.93 -0.16 -0.62
C ASN A 45 -7.62 -1.10 0.36
N PHE A 46 -7.76 -0.70 1.63
CA PHE A 46 -8.47 -1.48 2.64
C PHE A 46 -9.93 -1.72 2.24
N VAL A 47 -10.66 -0.65 1.88
CA VAL A 47 -12.06 -0.74 1.49
C VAL A 47 -12.21 -1.57 0.21
N CYS A 48 -11.40 -1.31 -0.83
CA CYS A 48 -11.45 -2.08 -2.07
C CYS A 48 -11.18 -3.58 -1.84
N ARG A 49 -10.22 -3.91 -0.97
CA ARG A 49 -9.94 -5.31 -0.61
C ARG A 49 -11.13 -5.98 0.05
N LYS A 50 -11.75 -5.35 1.07
CA LYS A 50 -12.95 -5.90 1.73
C LYS A 50 -14.10 -6.08 0.74
N LEU A 51 -14.33 -5.10 -0.13
CA LEU A 51 -15.35 -5.19 -1.17
C LEU A 51 -15.07 -6.32 -2.17
N SER A 52 -13.81 -6.58 -2.47
CA SER A 52 -13.43 -7.70 -3.33
C SER A 52 -13.64 -9.05 -2.64
N GLU A 53 -13.29 -9.17 -1.35
CA GLU A 53 -13.57 -10.35 -0.53
C GLU A 53 -15.08 -10.65 -0.43
N MET A 54 -15.91 -9.59 -0.44
CA MET A 54 -17.38 -9.68 -0.49
C MET A 54 -17.96 -9.87 -1.91
N ASN A 55 -17.14 -10.03 -2.95
CA ASN A 55 -17.56 -10.15 -4.36
C ASN A 55 -18.38 -8.96 -4.91
N ILE A 56 -18.21 -7.77 -4.31
CA ILE A 56 -18.89 -6.54 -4.74
C ILE A 56 -18.16 -5.91 -5.92
N ILE A 57 -16.82 -5.91 -5.86
CA ILE A 57 -15.94 -5.43 -6.92
C ILE A 57 -14.89 -6.49 -7.27
N ASP A 58 -14.39 -6.46 -8.49
CA ASP A 58 -13.21 -7.21 -8.90
C ASP A 58 -12.03 -6.24 -9.07
N ILE A 59 -10.85 -6.68 -8.61
CA ILE A 59 -9.59 -5.96 -8.73
C ILE A 59 -8.73 -6.74 -9.73
N VAL A 60 -8.48 -6.16 -10.90
CA VAL A 60 -7.72 -6.80 -11.98
C VAL A 60 -6.40 -6.07 -12.18
N GLU A 61 -5.28 -6.79 -12.06
CA GLU A 61 -3.96 -6.27 -12.40
C GLU A 61 -3.71 -6.42 -13.90
N GLY A 62 -3.45 -5.31 -14.57
CA GLY A 62 -3.08 -5.28 -15.98
C GLY A 62 -1.72 -4.62 -16.21
N ALA A 63 -1.29 -4.59 -17.48
CA ALA A 63 -0.02 -3.96 -17.89
C ALA A 63 0.08 -2.47 -17.52
N PHE A 64 -1.05 -1.79 -17.35
CA PHE A 64 -1.15 -0.37 -17.00
C PHE A 64 -1.62 -0.14 -15.55
N GLY A 65 -1.42 -1.13 -14.69
CA GLY A 65 -1.74 -1.09 -13.27
C GLY A 65 -3.07 -1.75 -12.90
N THR A 66 -3.44 -1.61 -11.64
CA THR A 66 -4.61 -2.24 -11.04
C THR A 66 -5.89 -1.46 -11.38
N LYS A 67 -6.88 -2.17 -11.89
CA LYS A 67 -8.18 -1.62 -12.33
C LYS A 67 -9.34 -2.21 -11.52
N LEU A 68 -10.32 -1.37 -11.24
CA LEU A 68 -11.52 -1.71 -10.47
C LEU A 68 -12.71 -1.94 -11.39
N PHE A 69 -13.41 -3.05 -11.17
CA PHE A 69 -14.63 -3.41 -11.88
C PHE A 69 -15.76 -3.66 -10.89
N ILE A 70 -16.96 -3.15 -11.17
CA ILE A 70 -18.12 -3.41 -10.32
C ILE A 70 -18.76 -4.72 -10.75
N LYS A 71 -18.91 -5.65 -9.82
CA LYS A 71 -19.47 -6.99 -10.08
C LYS A 71 -20.92 -7.06 -9.66
N ASN A 72 -21.17 -7.03 -8.34
CA ASN A 72 -22.52 -7.02 -7.79
C ASN A 72 -22.64 -5.95 -6.71
N HIS A 73 -23.12 -4.78 -7.11
CA HIS A 73 -23.30 -3.65 -6.21
C HIS A 73 -24.48 -3.83 -5.22
N LEU A 74 -25.38 -4.79 -5.43
CA LEU A 74 -26.53 -4.99 -4.53
C LEU A 74 -26.10 -5.56 -3.17
N LEU A 75 -25.00 -6.31 -3.15
CA LEU A 75 -24.39 -6.85 -1.94
C LEU A 75 -23.92 -5.77 -0.95
N LEU A 76 -23.85 -4.51 -1.39
CA LEU A 76 -23.62 -3.38 -0.48
C LEU A 76 -24.72 -3.24 0.57
N GLU A 77 -25.96 -3.61 0.24
CA GLU A 77 -27.08 -3.51 1.18
C GLU A 77 -27.04 -4.56 2.29
N ASP A 78 -26.24 -5.62 2.11
CA ASP A 78 -26.01 -6.64 3.14
C ASP A 78 -24.99 -6.18 4.20
N ILE A 79 -24.29 -5.05 3.96
CA ILE A 79 -23.32 -4.50 4.90
C ILE A 79 -24.07 -3.81 6.07
N PRO A 80 -23.75 -4.15 7.33
CA PRO A 80 -24.39 -3.53 8.50
C PRO A 80 -24.19 -2.01 8.56
N LYS A 81 -25.29 -1.25 8.63
CA LYS A 81 -25.28 0.22 8.74
C LYS A 81 -25.01 0.64 10.19
N GLY A 82 -24.18 1.67 10.39
CA GLY A 82 -23.93 2.23 11.72
C GLY A 82 -23.04 1.38 12.64
N ALA A 83 -22.51 0.26 12.16
CA ALA A 83 -21.38 -0.37 12.82
C ALA A 83 -20.17 0.55 12.62
N THR A 84 -19.84 1.36 13.64
CA THR A 84 -18.53 1.97 13.75
C THR A 84 -17.56 0.81 13.86
N ASP A 85 -17.00 0.42 12.72
CA ASP A 85 -16.07 -0.69 12.65
C ASP A 85 -14.78 -0.20 13.31
N ASP A 86 -14.74 -0.33 14.64
CA ASP A 86 -13.56 -0.23 15.50
C ASP A 86 -12.42 -1.08 14.91
N ASN A 87 -12.77 -2.07 14.08
CA ASN A 87 -11.92 -2.91 13.28
C ASN A 87 -11.17 -2.16 12.17
N LEU A 88 -11.75 -1.15 11.51
CA LEU A 88 -11.09 -0.43 10.41
C LEU A 88 -9.89 0.37 10.92
N GLU A 89 -10.06 1.14 12.01
CA GLU A 89 -8.94 1.81 12.66
C GLU A 89 -7.90 0.83 13.21
N LYS A 90 -8.33 -0.32 13.76
CA LYS A 90 -7.43 -1.37 14.26
C LYS A 90 -6.66 -2.05 13.14
N GLU A 91 -7.30 -2.36 12.00
CA GLU A 91 -6.67 -2.97 10.83
C GLU A 91 -5.72 -1.97 10.15
N LEU A 92 -6.08 -0.68 10.07
CA LEU A 92 -5.18 0.38 9.60
C LEU A 92 -3.97 0.55 10.53
N LYS A 93 -4.16 0.54 11.85
CA LYS A 93 -3.06 0.59 12.82
C LYS A 93 -2.13 -0.61 12.67
N LYS A 94 -2.67 -1.84 12.61
CA LYS A 94 -1.88 -3.05 12.36
C LYS A 94 -1.10 -2.98 11.04
N PHE A 95 -1.72 -2.45 9.99
CA PHE A 95 -1.05 -2.27 8.70
C PHE A 95 0.10 -1.26 8.80
N GLN A 96 -0.13 -0.11 9.43
CA GLN A 96 0.91 0.90 9.67
C GLN A 96 2.06 0.35 10.52
N GLU A 97 1.76 -0.41 11.58
CA GLU A 97 2.75 -1.07 12.43
C GLU A 97 3.60 -2.06 11.62
N SER A 98 2.97 -2.94 10.83
CA SER A 98 3.68 -3.90 9.97
C SER A 98 4.62 -3.22 8.96
N LYS A 99 4.25 -2.03 8.45
CA LYS A 99 5.07 -1.24 7.53
C LYS A 99 6.21 -0.50 8.25
N LYS A 100 6.01 -0.06 9.50
CA LYS A 100 7.08 0.53 10.33
C LYS A 100 8.16 -0.48 10.65
N ASP A 101 7.77 -1.70 11.04
CA ASP A 101 8.69 -2.79 11.33
C ASP A 101 9.50 -3.18 10.09
N TYR A 102 8.84 -3.27 8.93
CA TYR A 102 9.52 -3.53 7.66
C TYR A 102 10.52 -2.41 7.30
N THR A 103 10.10 -1.14 7.47
CA THR A 103 10.97 0.02 7.18
C THR A 103 12.18 0.08 8.11
N GLN A 104 12.01 -0.27 9.39
CA GLN A 104 13.13 -0.38 10.34
C GLN A 104 14.09 -1.50 9.96
N LYS A 105 13.58 -2.68 9.56
CA LYS A 105 14.43 -3.80 9.09
C LYS A 105 15.21 -3.43 7.83
N VAL A 106 14.60 -2.74 6.86
CA VAL A 106 15.31 -2.27 5.66
C VAL A 106 16.38 -1.25 5.99
N LYS A 107 16.11 -0.29 6.90
CA LYS A 107 17.12 0.67 7.37
C LYS A 107 18.28 -0.01 8.09
N LEU A 108 18.00 -0.99 8.95
CA LEU A 108 19.04 -1.79 9.62
C LEU A 108 19.89 -2.54 8.59
N PHE A 109 19.26 -3.21 7.62
CA PHE A 109 19.97 -3.93 6.56
C PHE A 109 20.87 -3.02 5.71
N GLN A 110 20.36 -1.85 5.30
CA GLN A 110 21.16 -0.86 4.57
C GLN A 110 22.34 -0.35 5.41
N SER A 111 22.12 -0.08 6.70
CA SER A 111 23.17 0.39 7.60
C SER A 111 24.27 -0.67 7.84
N GLU A 112 23.90 -1.95 7.92
CA GLU A 112 24.85 -3.05 8.01
C GLU A 112 25.63 -3.25 6.71
N GLN A 113 24.97 -3.08 5.56
CA GLN A 113 25.59 -3.19 4.25
C GLN A 113 26.61 -2.06 4.01
N GLU A 114 26.30 -0.83 4.42
CA GLU A 114 27.24 0.29 4.38
C GLU A 114 28.43 0.12 5.32
N LYS A 115 28.21 -0.40 6.54
CA LYS A 115 29.31 -0.72 7.47
C LYS A 115 30.24 -1.78 6.88
N LYS A 116 29.70 -2.90 6.42
CA LYS A 116 30.48 -3.97 5.77
C LYS A 116 31.28 -3.45 4.58
N ARG A 117 30.69 -2.55 3.77
CA ARG A 117 31.41 -1.93 2.64
C ARG A 117 32.59 -1.10 3.13
N LYS A 118 32.39 -0.24 4.13
CA LYS A 118 33.47 0.58 4.71
C LYS A 118 34.58 -0.26 5.32
N ASP A 119 34.23 -1.32 6.03
CA ASP A 119 35.19 -2.23 6.65
C ASP A 119 36.01 -2.98 5.59
N LEU A 120 35.37 -3.45 4.50
CA LEU A 120 36.06 -4.08 3.37
C LEU A 120 37.04 -3.12 2.69
N PHE A 121 36.63 -1.88 2.45
CA PHE A 121 37.49 -0.86 1.87
C PHE A 121 38.70 -0.56 2.77
N ALA A 122 38.48 -0.44 4.08
CA ALA A 122 39.56 -0.22 5.04
C ALA A 122 40.53 -1.42 5.11
N GLU A 123 40.04 -2.64 4.97
CA GLU A 123 40.90 -3.84 4.91
C GLU A 123 41.71 -3.90 3.61
N LEU A 124 41.10 -3.55 2.47
CA LEU A 124 41.78 -3.48 1.18
C LEU A 124 42.88 -2.41 1.18
N GLU A 125 42.63 -1.21 1.72
CA GLU A 125 43.65 -0.16 1.84
C GLU A 125 44.82 -0.58 2.73
N LYS A 126 44.55 -1.28 3.84
CA LYS A 126 45.59 -1.81 4.72
C LYS A 126 46.45 -2.87 4.03
N LYS A 127 45.84 -3.79 3.27
CA LYS A 127 46.57 -4.80 2.50
C LYS A 127 47.40 -4.15 1.38
N LEU A 128 46.83 -3.18 0.66
CA LEU A 128 47.54 -2.47 -0.40
C LEU A 128 48.76 -1.70 0.12
N LYS A 129 48.65 -1.03 1.27
CA LYS A 129 49.79 -0.36 1.92
C LYS A 129 50.88 -1.34 2.36
N LYS A 130 50.50 -2.48 2.96
CA LYS A 130 51.46 -3.52 3.34
C LYS A 130 52.22 -4.09 2.14
N ASP A 131 51.51 -4.40 1.05
CA ASP A 131 52.12 -4.94 -0.17
C ASP A 131 53.05 -3.93 -0.86
N LEU A 132 52.81 -2.61 -0.69
CA LEU A 132 53.67 -1.54 -1.18
C LEU A 132 54.94 -1.37 -0.33
N ASP A 133 54.81 -1.48 0.99
CA ASP A 133 55.95 -1.42 1.93
C ASP A 133 56.87 -2.66 1.78
N GLU A 134 56.29 -3.85 1.53
CA GLU A 134 57.07 -5.08 1.29
C GLU A 134 57.77 -5.13 -0.09
N LYS A 135 57.31 -4.36 -1.09
CA LYS A 135 57.97 -4.25 -2.40
C LYS A 135 59.06 -3.18 -2.50
N GLN A 136 59.23 -2.37 -1.45
CA GLN A 136 60.27 -1.32 -1.39
C GLN A 136 61.47 -1.68 -0.49
N SER A 137 61.50 -2.88 0.10
CA SER A 137 62.67 -3.49 0.76
C SER A 137 63.30 -4.56 -0.12
#